data_AF-D9QIB1-F1
#
_entry.id   AF-D9QIB1-F1
#
_cell.length_a   1.000
_cell.length_b   1.000
_cell.length_c   1.000
_cell.angle_alpha   90.00
_cell.angle_beta   90.00
_cell.angle_gamma   90.00
#
_symmetry.space_group_name_H-M   'P 1'
#
loop_
_entity.id
_entity.type
_entity.pdbx_description
1 polymer ?
#
loop_
_entity_poly.entity_id
_entity_poly.type
_entity_poly.pdbx_seq_one_letter_code
_entity_poly.pdbx_strand_id
1 'polypeptide(L)' 'MTRAPLAAGDHRVRAILGGGAIEAPCVDHDMAVALFDRLRRIAPNIRIERIAGTRVVEVAGLS' A
#
# COMPACT_ATOMS: atom_id res chain seq x y z
N MET A 1 -2.74 9.12 -23.91
CA MET A 1 -3.63 8.48 -22.93
C MET A 1 -3.40 9.16 -21.59
N THR A 2 -4.18 10.20 -21.27
CA THR A 2 -3.97 11.04 -20.10
C THR A 2 -4.64 10.37 -18.90
N ARG A 3 -3.84 9.69 -18.07
CA ARG A 3 -4.32 9.04 -16.86
C ARG A 3 -4.84 10.13 -15.92
N ALA A 4 -6.13 10.07 -15.58
CA ALA A 4 -6.76 11.03 -14.66
C ALA A 4 -5.94 11.08 -13.35
N PRO A 5 -5.71 12.28 -12.77
CA PRO A 5 -5.05 12.39 -11.49
C PRO A 5 -5.88 11.64 -10.46
N LEU A 6 -5.25 10.67 -9.80
CA LEU A 6 -5.82 9.96 -8.67
C LEU A 6 -6.13 11.00 -7.58
N ALA A 7 -7.31 10.92 -6.98
CA ALA A 7 -7.72 11.88 -5.94
C ALA A 7 -6.80 11.77 -4.72
N ALA A 8 -6.64 12.84 -3.95
CA ALA A 8 -5.98 12.75 -2.64
C ALA A 8 -6.72 11.69 -1.79
N GLY A 9 -6.05 10.59 -1.43
CA GLY A 9 -6.67 9.42 -0.79
C GLY A 9 -6.88 8.18 -1.68
N ASP A 10 -6.56 8.23 -2.97
CA ASP A 10 -6.56 7.03 -3.84
C ASP A 10 -5.35 6.12 -3.61
N HIS A 11 -4.36 6.57 -2.85
CA HIS A 11 -3.22 5.75 -2.47
C HIS A 11 -3.44 5.18 -1.08
N ARG A 12 -3.21 3.88 -0.92
CA ARG A 12 -3.27 3.23 0.39
C ARG A 12 -2.28 2.08 0.50
N VAL A 13 -1.87 1.78 1.71
CA VAL A 13 -1.04 0.61 2.04
C VAL A 13 -1.84 -0.30 2.95
N ARG A 14 -1.91 -1.58 2.58
CA ARG A 14 -2.63 -2.62 3.32
C ARG A 14 -1.65 -3.64 3.86
N ALA A 15 -1.71 -3.91 5.16
CA ALA A 15 -0.99 -5.00 5.80
C ALA A 15 -1.98 -6.14 6.11
N ILE A 16 -1.69 -7.35 5.64
CA ILE A 16 -2.50 -8.54 5.91
C ILE A 16 -1.81 -9.35 7.01
N LEU A 17 -2.47 -9.43 8.15
CA LEU A 17 -2.03 -10.13 9.36
C LEU A 17 -2.92 -11.36 9.56
N GLY A 18 -2.47 -12.30 10.39
CA GLY A 18 -3.26 -13.52 10.69
C GLY A 18 -4.65 -13.24 11.28
N GLY A 19 -4.88 -12.05 11.85
CA GLY A 19 -6.17 -11.60 12.38
C GLY A 19 -7.01 -10.72 11.46
N GLY A 20 -6.53 -10.40 10.25
CA GLY A 20 -7.23 -9.54 9.29
C GLY A 20 -6.33 -8.53 8.58
N ALA A 21 -6.95 -7.69 7.75
CA ALA A 21 -6.26 -6.63 7.02
C ALA A 21 -6.40 -5.28 7.71
N ILE A 22 -5.29 -4.55 7.82
CA ILE A 22 -5.25 -3.16 8.26
C ILE A 22 -4.90 -2.29 7.05
N GLU A 23 -5.74 -1.29 6.76
CA GLU A 23 -5.53 -0.37 5.65
C GLU A 23 -5.18 1.03 6.18
N ALA A 24 -4.15 1.63 5.59
CA ALA A 24 -3.70 2.99 5.88
C ALA A 24 -3.84 3.85 4.60
N PRO A 25 -4.77 4.81 4.57
CA PRO A 25 -4.86 5.77 3.46
C PRO A 25 -3.62 6.67 3.45
N CYS A 26 -3.18 7.06 2.26
CA CYS A 26 -2.03 7.92 2.01
C CYS A 26 -2.49 9.13 1.19
N VAL A 27 -1.94 10.29 1.51
CA VAL A 27 -2.33 11.56 0.87
C VAL A 27 -1.94 11.57 -0.61
N ASP A 28 -0.78 10.99 -0.92
CA ASP A 28 -0.21 10.92 -2.26
C ASP A 28 0.56 9.61 -2.50
N HIS A 29 1.11 9.50 -3.71
CA HIS A 29 1.91 8.36 -4.15
C HIS A 29 3.20 8.18 -3.33
N ASP A 30 3.92 9.27 -3.06
CA ASP A 30 5.24 9.23 -2.46
C ASP A 30 5.16 8.79 -0.99
N MET A 31 4.15 9.26 -0.26
CA MET A 31 3.83 8.79 1.08
C MET A 31 3.50 7.30 1.09
N ALA A 32 2.73 6.81 0.12
CA ALA A 32 2.40 5.39 0.02
C ALA A 32 3.63 4.53 -0.28
N VAL A 33 4.54 4.99 -1.14
CA VAL A 33 5.83 4.33 -1.41
C VAL A 33 6.68 4.30 -0.13
N ALA A 34 6.84 5.45 0.55
CA ALA A 34 7.63 5.53 1.78
C ALA A 34 7.08 4.64 2.90
N LEU A 35 5.76 4.61 3.08
CA LEU A 35 5.11 3.74 4.07
C LEU A 35 5.30 2.26 3.72
N PHE A 36 5.04 1.87 2.46
CA PHE A 36 5.26 0.51 1.99
C PHE A 36 6.71 0.06 2.22
N ASP A 37 7.67 0.91 1.84
CA ASP A 37 9.10 0.67 2.02
C ASP A 37 9.51 0.51 3.48
N ARG A 38 8.90 1.30 4.36
CA ARG A 38 9.13 1.18 5.79
C ARG A 38 8.56 -0.13 6.32
N LEU A 39 7.32 -0.46 5.97
CA LEU A 39 6.63 -1.67 6.44
C LEU A 39 7.34 -2.94 5.98
N ARG A 40 7.75 -3.05 4.72
CA ARG A 40 8.48 -4.23 4.22
C ARG A 40 9.80 -4.48 4.95
N ARG A 41 10.45 -3.42 5.47
CA ARG A 41 11.71 -3.53 6.22
C ARG A 41 11.49 -3.96 7.67
N ILE A 42 10.49 -3.40 8.33
CA ILE A 42 10.24 -3.69 9.76
C ILE A 42 9.44 -4.98 9.98
N ALA A 43 8.65 -5.39 8.98
CA ALA A 43 7.73 -6.51 9.05
C ALA A 43 7.83 -7.38 7.77
N PRO A 44 9.01 -7.96 7.47
CA PRO A 44 9.22 -8.74 6.24
C PRO A 44 8.36 -10.02 6.17
N ASN A 45 7.86 -10.49 7.30
CA ASN A 45 7.02 -11.69 7.39
C ASN A 45 5.52 -11.40 7.22
N ILE A 46 5.14 -10.13 7.05
CA ILE A 46 3.74 -9.71 6.89
C ILE A 46 3.53 -9.37 5.42
N ARG A 47 2.43 -9.84 4.84
CA ARG A 47 2.05 -9.45 3.48
C ARG A 47 1.64 -7.99 3.46
N ILE A 48 2.38 -7.16 2.74
CA ILE A 48 2.09 -5.74 2.57
C ILE A 48 1.72 -5.49 1.10
N GLU A 49 0.64 -4.77 0.86
CA GLU A 49 0.15 -4.41 -0.47
C GLU A 49 0.09 -2.90 -0.60
N ARG A 50 0.64 -2.35 -1.67
CA ARG A 50 0.46 -0.95 -2.06
C ARG A 50 -0.65 -0.88 -3.10
N ILE A 51 -1.63 -0.02 -2.88
CA ILE A 51 -2.84 0.08 -3.68
C ILE A 51 -2.93 1.50 -4.24
N ALA A 52 -3.30 1.60 -5.51
CA ALA A 52 -3.62 2.87 -6.19
C ALA A 52 -5.01 2.75 -6.83
N GLY A 53 -5.95 3.59 -6.38
CA GLY A 53 -7.37 3.45 -6.64
C GLY A 53 -7.89 2.11 -6.13
N THR A 54 -8.37 1.28 -7.04
CA THR A 54 -8.89 -0.07 -6.74
C THR A 54 -7.89 -1.19 -7.00
N ARG A 55 -6.67 -0.88 -7.46
CA ARG A 55 -5.70 -1.87 -7.91
C ARG A 55 -4.55 -2.00 -6.94
N VAL A 56 -4.24 -3.24 -6.56
CA VAL A 56 -2.94 -3.57 -5.95
C VAL A 56 -1.87 -3.37 -7.04
N VAL A 57 -0.92 -2.49 -6.76
CA VAL A 57 0.16 -2.14 -7.70
C VAL A 57 1.50 -2.72 -7.26
N GLU A 58 1.65 -3.12 -6.00
CA GLU A 58 2.85 -3.74 -5.47
C GLU A 58 2.53 -4.61 -4.25
N VAL A 59 3.27 -5.71 -4.08
CA VAL A 59 3.13 -6.63 -2.94
C VAL A 59 4.53 -6.98 -2.43
N ALA A 60 4.69 -7.03 -1.11
CA ALA A 60 5.90 -7.50 -0.43
C ALA A 60 5.53 -8.44 0.72
N GLY A 61 6.51 -9.20 1.19
CA GLY A 61 6.37 -10.15 2.29
C GLY A 61 5.91 -11.54 1.85
N LEU A 62 5.43 -12.34 2.81
CA LEU A 62 5.01 -13.73 2.58
C LEU A 62 3.58 -13.79 2.00
N SER A 63 3.26 -14.84 1.25
CA SER A 63 1.93 -15.05 0.63
C SER A 63 1.02 -15.91 1.48
#